data_AF-A0A1G2YJJ7-F1
#
_entry.id   AF-A0A1G2YJJ7-F1
#
_cell.length_a   1.000
_cell.length_b   1.000
_cell.length_c   1.000
_cell.angle_alpha   90.00
_cell.angle_beta   90.00
_cell.angle_gamma   90.00
#
_symmetry.space_group_name_H-M   'P 1'
#
loop_
_entity.id
_entity.type
_entity.pdbx_description
1 polymer ?
#
loop_
_entity_poly.entity_id
_entity_poly.type
_entity_poly.pdbx_seq_one_letter_code
_entity_poly.pdbx_strand_id
1 'polypeptide(L)'
;MFPNAPGVDVSTPVQYCGYPVGKVTDIAPPKPYRQPDGTFIYQVAVDVSISNDYNDIPSNARIKLFRRSMGSSFIEISNIVSSPEELNKLKPKYLTKGMEVQGETGGNDLIPEDLQNKMKTLFVKVGVLVDNVNMIVGDPNNQANVKSTLANLSKATEESITTLQSVREFSNTANAKVATVSDSLIQTSDQLGETLTEIQRLVNKINAGHGTVGKLMNDDKLYYNLVESSEELKLALDKMKKVMDKTSEKGIQIKLF
;
A
#
# COMPACT_ATOMS: atom_id res chain seq x y z
N MET A 1 -1.81 26.66 -3.85
CA MET A 1 -2.03 26.03 -5.17
C MET A 1 -2.00 24.52 -5.03
N PHE A 2 -2.94 23.78 -5.62
CA PHE A 2 -2.95 22.31 -5.61
C PHE A 2 -2.98 21.74 -7.04
N PRO A 3 -2.31 20.61 -7.32
CA PRO A 3 -2.45 19.90 -8.59
C PRO A 3 -3.89 19.50 -8.91
N ASN A 4 -4.68 19.19 -7.87
CA ASN A 4 -6.11 18.95 -7.95
C ASN A 4 -6.76 19.22 -6.57
N ALA A 5 -8.06 19.53 -6.55
CA ALA A 5 -8.79 19.83 -5.31
C ALA A 5 -10.14 19.08 -5.21
N PRO A 6 -10.15 17.73 -5.25
CA PRO A 6 -11.39 16.97 -5.22
C PRO A 6 -12.09 17.13 -3.86
N GLY A 7 -13.40 17.35 -3.86
CA GLY A 7 -14.20 17.40 -2.63
C GLY A 7 -13.92 18.60 -1.72
N VAL A 8 -13.19 19.60 -2.23
CA VAL A 8 -13.02 20.88 -1.55
C VAL A 8 -14.21 21.77 -1.88
N ASP A 9 -14.75 22.38 -0.85
CA ASP A 9 -15.83 23.35 -0.88
C ASP A 9 -15.50 24.55 0.01
N VAL A 10 -16.30 25.61 -0.12
CA VAL A 10 -16.28 26.70 0.84
C VAL A 10 -16.68 26.14 2.20
N SER A 11 -15.86 26.40 3.23
CA SER A 11 -15.94 25.82 4.59
C SER A 11 -15.24 24.48 4.80
N THR A 12 -14.58 23.92 3.79
CA THR A 12 -13.67 22.78 3.98
C THR A 12 -12.67 23.10 5.11
N PRO A 13 -12.57 22.27 6.16
CA PRO A 13 -11.74 22.57 7.33
C PRO A 13 -10.25 22.67 6.98
N VAL A 14 -9.56 23.61 7.62
CA VAL A 14 -8.11 23.74 7.61
C VAL A 14 -7.61 23.42 9.02
N GLN A 15 -6.68 22.49 9.11
CA GLN A 15 -6.11 21.99 10.37
C GLN A 15 -4.61 22.25 10.40
N TYR A 16 -4.07 22.48 11.59
CA TYR A 16 -2.64 22.52 11.84
C TYR A 16 -2.31 21.45 12.88
N CYS A 17 -1.50 20.46 12.49
CA CYS A 17 -1.17 19.30 13.32
C CYS A 17 -2.41 18.60 13.93
N GLY A 18 -3.45 18.41 13.12
CA GLY A 18 -4.74 17.81 13.50
C GLY A 18 -5.71 18.73 14.24
N TYR A 19 -5.30 19.96 14.60
CA TYR A 19 -6.17 20.92 15.29
C TYR A 19 -6.84 21.88 14.30
N PRO A 20 -8.16 22.12 14.35
CA PRO A 20 -8.83 23.07 13.46
C PRO A 20 -8.36 24.51 13.69
N VAL A 21 -7.80 25.14 12.66
CA VAL A 21 -7.28 26.52 12.72
C VAL A 21 -7.99 27.46 11.76
N GLY A 22 -8.80 26.93 10.85
CA GLY A 22 -9.34 27.70 9.76
C GLY A 22 -10.27 26.93 8.84
N LYS A 23 -10.55 27.55 7.70
CA LYS A 23 -11.41 26.99 6.64
C LYS A 23 -11.09 27.58 5.28
N VAL A 24 -11.44 26.85 4.23
CA VAL A 24 -11.44 27.33 2.85
C VAL A 24 -12.50 28.42 2.68
N THR A 25 -12.11 29.51 2.03
CA THR A 25 -12.97 30.68 1.77
C THR A 25 -13.32 30.84 0.30
N ASP A 26 -12.42 30.48 -0.62
CA ASP A 26 -12.67 30.53 -2.06
C ASP A 26 -11.91 29.44 -2.81
N ILE A 27 -12.41 29.07 -3.99
CA ILE A 27 -11.80 28.06 -4.87
C ILE A 27 -11.88 28.58 -6.30
N ALA A 28 -10.73 28.91 -6.88
CA ALA A 28 -10.65 29.38 -8.25
C ALA A 28 -10.61 28.20 -9.24
N PRO A 29 -11.14 28.37 -10.47
CA PRO A 29 -11.01 27.35 -11.51
C PRO A 29 -9.52 27.05 -11.83
N PRO A 30 -9.20 25.84 -12.33
CA PRO A 30 -7.83 25.49 -12.68
C PRO A 30 -7.21 26.49 -13.66
N LYS A 31 -5.98 26.94 -13.37
CA LYS A 31 -5.21 27.84 -14.23
C LYS A 31 -3.83 27.25 -14.55
N PRO A 32 -3.25 27.56 -15.71
CA PRO A 32 -1.91 27.11 -16.06
C PRO A 32 -0.86 27.82 -15.19
N TYR A 33 -0.01 27.05 -14.53
CA TYR A 33 1.13 27.49 -13.73
C TYR A 33 2.43 27.10 -14.44
N ARG A 34 3.32 28.08 -14.64
CA ARG A 34 4.60 27.88 -15.33
C ARG A 34 5.65 27.31 -14.39
N GLN A 35 6.24 26.19 -14.78
CA GLN A 35 7.33 25.56 -14.05
C GLN A 35 8.69 26.19 -14.42
N PRO A 36 9.74 26.02 -13.59
CA PRO A 36 11.07 26.56 -13.86
C PRO A 36 11.70 26.08 -15.17
N ASP A 37 11.34 24.88 -15.62
CA ASP A 37 11.79 24.28 -16.88
C ASP A 37 11.05 24.83 -18.12
N GLY A 38 10.12 25.76 -17.93
CA GLY A 38 9.32 26.38 -18.99
C GLY A 38 8.05 25.63 -19.37
N THR A 39 7.80 24.44 -18.80
CA THR A 39 6.54 23.70 -19.00
C THR A 39 5.40 24.32 -18.18
N PHE A 40 4.16 23.91 -18.45
CA PHE A 40 2.98 24.36 -17.68
C PHE A 40 2.21 23.18 -17.11
N ILE A 41 1.71 23.35 -15.89
CA ILE A 41 0.78 22.43 -15.22
C ILE A 41 -0.49 23.18 -14.83
N TYR A 42 -1.65 22.55 -14.95
CA TYR A 42 -2.89 23.14 -14.44
C TYR A 42 -2.97 22.90 -12.93
N GLN A 43 -3.31 23.96 -12.20
CA GLN A 43 -3.46 23.89 -10.74
C GLN A 43 -4.70 24.66 -10.29
N VAL A 44 -5.29 24.21 -9.19
CA VAL A 44 -6.41 24.84 -8.51
C VAL A 44 -5.89 25.79 -7.44
N ALA A 45 -6.36 27.04 -7.45
CA ALA A 45 -6.12 27.98 -6.35
C ALA A 45 -7.20 27.78 -5.29
N VAL A 46 -6.78 27.62 -4.03
CA VAL A 46 -7.69 27.44 -2.90
C VAL A 46 -7.28 28.47 -1.86
N ASP A 47 -8.18 29.42 -1.59
CA ASP A 47 -7.96 30.46 -0.60
C ASP A 47 -8.43 29.96 0.76
N VAL A 48 -7.58 30.14 1.76
CA VAL A 48 -7.84 29.70 3.13
C VAL A 48 -7.82 30.88 4.09
N SER A 49 -8.73 30.85 5.05
CA SER A 49 -8.67 31.68 6.26
C SER A 49 -8.11 30.87 7.42
N ILE A 50 -7.16 31.43 8.15
CA ILE A 50 -6.58 30.88 9.39
C ILE A 50 -6.79 31.92 10.49
N SER A 51 -7.14 31.49 11.72
CA SER A 51 -7.27 32.41 12.86
C SER A 51 -5.96 33.15 13.14
N ASN A 52 -6.05 34.41 13.55
CA ASN A 52 -4.89 35.24 13.90
C ASN A 52 -4.11 34.71 15.12
N ASP A 53 -4.74 33.82 15.90
CA ASP A 53 -4.10 33.13 17.02
C ASP A 53 -2.96 32.20 16.56
N TYR A 54 -2.93 31.82 15.28
CA TYR A 54 -1.95 30.91 14.68
C TYR A 54 -1.00 31.64 13.71
N ASN A 55 -0.35 32.71 14.19
CA ASN A 55 0.55 33.55 13.40
C ASN A 55 2.01 33.05 13.35
N ASP A 56 2.29 31.91 13.98
CA ASP A 56 3.61 31.30 14.12
C ASP A 56 3.79 30.03 13.27
N ILE A 57 2.86 29.75 12.36
CA ILE A 57 2.97 28.64 11.39
C ILE A 57 4.14 28.95 10.44
N PRO A 58 5.19 28.10 10.35
CA PRO A 58 6.34 28.35 9.48
C PRO A 58 5.93 28.52 8.01
N SER A 59 6.61 29.42 7.29
CA SER A 59 6.27 29.73 5.89
C SER A 59 6.47 28.57 4.92
N ASN A 60 7.32 27.61 5.28
CA ASN A 60 7.57 26.38 4.52
C ASN A 60 6.77 25.18 5.06
N ALA A 61 5.75 25.41 5.91
CA ALA A 61 4.90 24.33 6.39
C ALA A 61 4.34 23.51 5.21
N ARG A 62 4.27 22.19 5.38
CA ARG A 62 3.71 21.31 4.35
C ARG A 62 2.20 21.44 4.38
N ILE A 63 1.60 21.71 3.22
CA ILE A 63 0.15 21.82 3.07
C ILE A 63 -0.32 20.63 2.25
N LYS A 64 -1.12 19.75 2.86
CA LYS A 64 -1.63 18.54 2.20
C LYS A 64 -3.15 18.54 2.21
N LEU A 65 -3.75 18.35 1.04
CA LEU A 65 -5.19 18.16 0.89
C LEU A 65 -5.51 16.68 1.07
N PHE A 66 -6.33 16.38 2.05
CA PHE A 66 -6.82 15.03 2.31
C PHE A 66 -8.27 14.90 1.90
N ARG A 67 -8.57 13.85 1.13
CA ARG A 67 -9.94 13.47 0.82
C ARG A 67 -10.41 12.44 1.85
N ARG A 68 -11.52 12.72 2.51
CA ARG A 68 -12.21 11.71 3.32
C ARG A 68 -13.05 10.82 2.42
N SER A 69 -13.27 9.62 2.91
CA SER A 69 -14.04 8.59 2.21
C SER A 69 -15.45 9.01 1.77
N MET A 70 -16.11 9.97 2.44
CA MET A 70 -17.46 10.46 2.05
C MET A 70 -17.45 11.63 1.07
N GLY A 71 -16.33 11.86 0.39
CA GLY A 71 -16.20 12.95 -0.57
C GLY A 71 -15.91 14.32 0.04
N SER A 72 -16.08 14.51 1.35
CA SER A 72 -15.60 15.70 2.06
C SER A 72 -14.07 15.72 2.13
N SER A 73 -13.45 16.88 1.94
CA SER A 73 -12.01 17.04 2.10
C SER A 73 -11.66 17.86 3.35
N PHE A 74 -10.37 17.89 3.70
CA PHE A 74 -9.80 18.86 4.64
C PHE A 74 -8.37 19.16 4.22
N ILE A 75 -7.86 20.31 4.63
CA ILE A 75 -6.47 20.72 4.40
C ILE A 75 -5.73 20.57 5.72
N GLU A 76 -4.63 19.83 5.70
CA GLU A 76 -3.71 19.68 6.82
C GLU A 76 -2.47 20.54 6.56
N ILE A 77 -2.10 21.33 7.56
CA ILE A 77 -0.84 22.03 7.64
C ILE A 77 0.02 21.26 8.65
N SER A 78 1.22 20.87 8.24
CA SER A 78 2.17 20.17 9.10
C SER A 78 3.49 20.92 9.18
N ASN A 79 4.04 21.02 10.38
CA ASN A 79 5.37 21.57 10.57
C ASN A 79 6.41 20.55 10.08
N ILE A 80 7.33 21.02 9.25
CA ILE A 80 8.49 20.24 8.77
C ILE A 80 9.83 20.79 9.29
N VAL A 81 9.80 21.91 10.02
CA VAL A 81 10.97 22.55 10.61
C VAL A 81 11.29 21.87 11.93
N SER A 82 12.51 21.34 12.05
CA SER A 82 12.95 20.56 13.20
C SER A 82 13.95 21.28 14.10
N SER A 83 14.41 22.49 13.70
CA SER A 83 15.35 23.29 14.50
C SER A 83 15.12 24.81 14.41
N PRO A 84 15.50 25.59 15.44
CA PRO A 84 15.47 27.06 15.40
C PRO A 84 16.30 27.66 14.27
N GLU A 85 17.41 27.01 13.89
CA GLU A 85 18.28 27.47 12.80
C GLU A 85 17.59 27.40 11.45
N GLU A 86 16.88 26.32 11.16
CA GLU A 86 16.06 26.19 9.95
C GLU A 86 14.98 27.25 9.90
N LEU A 87 14.28 27.49 11.02
CA LEU A 87 13.23 28.50 11.10
C LEU A 87 13.77 29.91 10.81
N ASN A 88 14.97 30.23 11.33
CA ASN A 88 15.59 31.55 11.15
C ASN A 88 16.08 31.81 9.70
N LYS A 89 16.25 30.76 8.88
CA LYS A 89 16.62 30.89 7.47
C LYS A 89 15.43 31.26 6.57
N LEU A 90 14.20 31.06 7.05
CA LEU A 90 12.98 31.31 6.26
C LEU A 90 12.74 32.81 6.04
N LYS A 91 12.37 33.17 4.81
CA LYS A 91 12.02 34.53 4.40
C LYS A 91 10.76 34.51 3.52
N PRO A 92 9.61 34.97 4.02
CA PRO A 92 9.32 35.35 5.41
C PRO A 92 9.38 34.15 6.37
N LYS A 93 9.43 34.40 7.68
CA LYS A 93 9.59 33.35 8.70
C LYS A 93 8.32 32.50 8.88
N TYR A 94 7.17 33.16 8.88
CA TYR A 94 5.86 32.54 9.07
C TYR A 94 4.97 32.78 7.85
N LEU A 95 3.89 32.03 7.73
CA LEU A 95 2.85 32.28 6.73
C LEU A 95 2.30 33.70 6.92
N THR A 96 2.11 34.41 5.81
CA THR A 96 1.55 35.77 5.80
C THR A 96 0.34 35.84 4.89
N LYS A 97 -0.52 36.84 5.14
CA LYS A 97 -1.69 37.09 4.31
C LYS A 97 -1.26 37.32 2.85
N GLY A 98 -1.90 36.59 1.93
CA GLY A 98 -1.63 36.67 0.49
C GLY A 98 -0.43 35.84 0.03
N MET A 99 0.21 35.07 0.92
CA MET A 99 1.26 34.15 0.52
C MET A 99 0.69 32.99 -0.31
N GLU A 100 1.25 32.79 -1.50
CA GLU A 100 0.98 31.61 -2.29
C GLU A 100 1.94 30.48 -1.89
N VAL A 101 1.37 29.33 -1.52
CA VAL A 101 2.13 28.13 -1.16
C VAL A 101 1.72 26.97 -2.07
N GLN A 102 2.70 26.16 -2.45
CA GLN A 102 2.45 24.92 -3.17
C GLN A 102 1.94 23.87 -2.17
N GLY A 103 0.70 23.42 -2.39
CA GLY A 103 0.10 22.32 -1.69
C GLY A 103 0.27 21.00 -2.45
N GLU A 104 0.26 19.93 -1.69
CA GLU A 104 0.24 18.56 -2.18
C GLU A 104 -1.19 18.04 -2.09
N THR A 105 -1.65 17.32 -3.11
CA THR A 105 -2.83 16.47 -2.93
C THR A 105 -2.36 15.15 -2.36
N GLY A 106 -2.86 14.78 -1.18
CA GLY A 106 -2.65 13.44 -0.66
C GLY A 106 -3.26 12.39 -1.58
N GLY A 107 -2.53 11.29 -1.75
CA GLY A 107 -3.07 10.10 -2.38
C GLY A 107 -4.32 9.63 -1.66
N ASN A 108 -5.17 8.88 -2.38
CA ASN A 108 -6.20 8.05 -1.76
C ASN A 108 -5.51 7.03 -0.83
N ASP A 109 -5.11 7.41 0.38
CA ASP A 109 -4.39 6.53 1.31
C ASP A 109 -5.37 5.56 1.98
N LEU A 110 -6.09 4.78 1.16
CA LEU A 110 -6.79 3.57 1.61
C LEU A 110 -5.79 2.45 1.91
N ILE A 111 -4.62 2.46 1.27
CA ILE A 111 -3.56 1.45 1.44
C ILE A 111 -2.23 2.15 1.78
N PRO A 112 -1.76 2.05 3.04
CA PRO A 112 -0.48 2.58 3.47
C PRO A 112 0.71 1.98 2.71
N GLU A 113 1.75 2.79 2.50
CA GLU A 113 2.96 2.42 1.77
C GLU A 113 3.66 1.17 2.37
N ASP A 114 3.66 1.03 3.71
CA ASP A 114 4.18 -0.15 4.38
C ASP A 114 3.45 -1.45 3.98
N LEU A 115 2.12 -1.40 3.87
CA LEU A 115 1.34 -2.55 3.39
C LEU A 115 1.67 -2.87 1.93
N GLN A 116 1.82 -1.86 1.08
CA GLN A 116 2.19 -2.05 -0.32
C GLN A 116 3.54 -2.77 -0.46
N ASN A 117 4.53 -2.39 0.36
CA ASN A 117 5.85 -3.00 0.36
C ASN A 117 5.84 -4.45 0.87
N LYS A 118 5.08 -4.74 1.92
CA LYS A 118 4.88 -6.11 2.43
C LYS A 118 4.19 -7.00 1.40
N MET A 119 3.19 -6.48 0.70
CA MET A 119 2.49 -7.17 -0.38
C MET A 119 3.38 -7.46 -1.58
N LYS A 120 4.17 -6.47 -2.01
CA LYS A 120 5.16 -6.67 -3.08
C LYS A 120 6.16 -7.78 -2.69
N THR A 121 6.60 -7.77 -1.44
CA THR A 121 7.49 -8.79 -0.90
C THR A 121 6.83 -10.17 -0.93
N LEU A 122 5.56 -10.28 -0.50
CA LEU A 122 4.80 -11.52 -0.58
C LEU A 122 4.71 -12.06 -2.01
N PHE A 123 4.36 -11.21 -2.99
CA PHE A 123 4.27 -11.62 -4.39
C PHE A 123 5.59 -12.17 -4.93
N VAL A 124 6.71 -11.55 -4.57
CA VAL A 124 8.04 -12.03 -4.96
C VAL A 124 8.33 -13.39 -4.31
N LYS A 125 8.07 -13.54 -3.01
CA LYS A 125 8.36 -14.78 -2.27
C LYS A 125 7.53 -15.96 -2.76
N VAL A 126 6.24 -15.75 -3.00
CA VAL A 126 5.37 -16.81 -3.54
C VAL A 126 5.67 -17.07 -5.01
N GLY A 127 6.10 -16.07 -5.79
CA GLY A 127 6.61 -16.30 -7.15
C GLY A 127 7.82 -17.23 -7.17
N VAL A 128 8.80 -16.97 -6.29
CA VAL A 128 9.96 -17.86 -6.11
C VAL A 128 9.52 -19.26 -5.66
N LEU A 129 8.51 -19.37 -4.80
CA LEU A 129 7.95 -20.66 -4.40
C LEU A 129 7.39 -21.44 -5.60
N VAL A 130 6.55 -20.80 -6.41
CA VAL A 130 5.94 -21.38 -7.63
C VAL A 130 7.02 -21.83 -8.62
N ASP A 131 8.05 -21.02 -8.82
CA ASP A 131 9.18 -21.35 -9.71
C ASP A 131 9.99 -22.55 -9.20
N ASN A 132 10.22 -22.60 -7.88
CA ASN A 132 10.88 -23.72 -7.23
C ASN A 132 10.07 -25.03 -7.35
N VAL A 133 8.74 -24.95 -7.22
CA VAL A 133 7.87 -26.11 -7.44
C VAL A 133 7.97 -26.59 -8.88
N ASN A 134 7.89 -25.68 -9.87
CA ASN A 134 8.00 -26.02 -11.28
C ASN A 134 9.35 -26.68 -11.63
N MET A 135 10.43 -26.27 -10.97
CA MET A 135 11.77 -26.85 -11.17
C MET A 135 11.88 -28.29 -10.66
N ILE A 136 11.25 -28.63 -9.52
CA ILE A 136 11.23 -30.00 -9.00
C ILE A 136 10.35 -30.91 -9.88
N VAL A 137 9.22 -30.38 -10.32
CA VAL A 137 8.17 -31.09 -11.06
C VAL A 137 8.60 -31.35 -12.52
N GLY A 138 9.42 -30.46 -13.10
CA GLY A 138 9.81 -30.52 -14.52
C GLY A 138 11.07 -31.33 -14.86
N ASP A 139 11.86 -31.76 -13.88
CA ASP A 139 13.16 -32.43 -14.13
C ASP A 139 13.26 -33.80 -13.41
N PRO A 140 13.06 -34.92 -14.13
CA PRO A 140 13.05 -36.26 -13.54
C PRO A 140 14.42 -36.79 -13.06
N ASN A 141 15.53 -36.04 -13.20
CA ASN A 141 16.88 -36.57 -12.92
C ASN A 141 17.67 -35.82 -11.83
N ASN A 142 17.01 -35.07 -10.95
CA ASN A 142 17.72 -34.03 -10.18
C ASN A 142 17.71 -34.15 -8.66
N GLN A 143 18.08 -35.32 -8.12
CA GLN A 143 18.10 -35.59 -6.66
C GLN A 143 18.89 -34.53 -5.84
N ALA A 144 19.93 -33.93 -6.43
CA ALA A 144 20.70 -32.85 -5.79
C ALA A 144 19.90 -31.52 -5.73
N ASN A 145 19.21 -31.15 -6.82
CA ASN A 145 18.35 -29.97 -6.83
C ASN A 145 17.12 -30.18 -5.95
N VAL A 146 16.57 -31.39 -5.84
CA VAL A 146 15.41 -31.65 -4.97
C VAL A 146 15.72 -31.25 -3.52
N LYS A 147 16.87 -31.64 -2.95
CA LYS A 147 17.20 -31.29 -1.56
C LYS A 147 17.42 -29.78 -1.37
N SER A 148 18.13 -29.14 -2.30
CA SER A 148 18.38 -27.69 -2.27
C SER A 148 17.07 -26.91 -2.42
N THR A 149 16.24 -27.31 -3.37
CA THR A 149 14.95 -26.70 -3.65
C THR A 149 13.97 -26.93 -2.51
N LEU A 150 13.94 -28.09 -1.86
CA LEU A 150 13.11 -28.30 -0.67
C LEU A 150 13.52 -27.39 0.50
N ALA A 151 14.82 -27.17 0.70
CA ALA A 151 15.30 -26.25 1.72
C ALA A 151 14.87 -24.80 1.41
N ASN A 152 15.02 -24.37 0.16
CA ASN A 152 14.58 -23.06 -0.30
C ASN A 152 13.05 -22.90 -0.24
N LEU A 153 12.31 -23.97 -0.56
CA LEU A 153 10.86 -24.04 -0.51
C LEU A 153 10.35 -23.90 0.92
N SER A 154 10.97 -24.62 1.86
CA SER A 154 10.67 -24.50 3.29
C SER A 154 10.88 -23.07 3.80
N LYS A 155 12.04 -22.48 3.48
CA LYS A 155 12.37 -21.11 3.92
C LYS A 155 11.42 -20.07 3.31
N ALA A 156 11.17 -20.17 2.00
CA ALA A 156 10.25 -19.26 1.31
C ALA A 156 8.82 -19.37 1.85
N THR A 157 8.38 -20.58 2.21
CA THR A 157 7.07 -20.82 2.81
C THR A 157 6.95 -20.19 4.20
N GLU A 158 7.94 -20.39 5.07
CA GLU A 158 8.00 -19.79 6.40
C GLU A 158 7.97 -18.25 6.35
N GLU A 159 8.77 -17.68 5.47
CA GLU A 159 8.83 -16.24 5.26
C GLU A 159 7.52 -15.67 4.68
N SER A 160 6.83 -16.45 3.81
CA SER A 160 5.53 -16.06 3.25
C SER A 160 4.44 -16.08 4.31
N ILE A 161 4.41 -17.10 5.18
CA ILE A 161 3.49 -17.18 6.33
C ILE A 161 3.67 -15.99 7.27
N THR A 162 4.92 -15.65 7.59
CA THR A 162 5.23 -14.48 8.44
C THR A 162 4.75 -13.18 7.81
N THR A 163 4.92 -13.05 6.49
CA THR A 163 4.45 -11.88 5.74
C THR A 163 2.92 -11.82 5.75
N LEU A 164 2.22 -12.94 5.54
CA LEU A 164 0.76 -13.03 5.60
C LEU A 164 0.20 -12.67 6.98
N GLN A 165 0.90 -13.02 8.06
CA GLN A 165 0.53 -12.60 9.42
C GLN A 165 0.59 -11.08 9.57
N SER A 166 1.67 -10.45 9.11
CA SER A 166 1.81 -8.98 9.13
C SER A 166 0.70 -8.28 8.34
N VAL A 167 0.26 -8.90 7.25
CA VAL A 167 -0.80 -8.41 6.38
C VAL A 167 -2.16 -8.53 7.05
N ARG A 168 -2.40 -9.63 7.76
CA ARG A 168 -3.62 -9.85 8.54
C ARG A 168 -3.72 -8.88 9.71
N GLU A 169 -2.64 -8.70 10.47
CA GLU A 169 -2.56 -7.72 11.56
C GLU A 169 -2.88 -6.31 11.06
N PHE A 170 -2.24 -5.91 9.96
CA PHE A 170 -2.53 -4.63 9.33
C PHE A 170 -4.01 -4.54 8.93
N SER A 171 -4.55 -5.56 8.26
CA SER A 171 -5.92 -5.56 7.76
C SER A 171 -6.96 -5.46 8.88
N ASN A 172 -6.69 -6.04 10.05
CA ASN A 172 -7.52 -5.92 11.25
C ASN A 172 -7.48 -4.53 11.89
N THR A 173 -6.39 -3.78 11.72
CA THR A 173 -6.28 -2.40 12.22
C THR A 173 -6.93 -1.36 11.30
N ALA A 174 -7.38 -1.76 10.10
CA ALA A 174 -7.98 -0.86 9.13
C ALA A 174 -9.46 -0.52 9.46
N ASN A 175 -9.83 0.74 9.25
CA ASN A 175 -11.10 1.33 9.72
C ASN A 175 -12.33 0.92 8.88
N ALA A 176 -13.56 1.16 9.38
CA ALA A 176 -14.82 0.58 8.86
C ALA A 176 -15.17 0.80 7.35
N LYS A 177 -14.52 1.72 6.64
CA LYS A 177 -14.69 1.90 5.18
C LYS A 177 -13.66 1.18 4.32
N VAL A 178 -12.63 0.63 4.96
CA VAL A 178 -11.70 -0.34 4.40
C VAL A 178 -12.21 -1.76 4.65
N ALA A 179 -13.25 -1.96 5.47
CA ALA A 179 -13.76 -3.27 5.89
C ALA A 179 -13.94 -4.28 4.73
N THR A 180 -14.56 -3.89 3.60
CA THR A 180 -14.73 -4.81 2.47
C THR A 180 -13.42 -5.22 1.78
N VAL A 181 -12.43 -4.32 1.79
CA VAL A 181 -11.08 -4.59 1.28
C VAL A 181 -10.32 -5.45 2.30
N SER A 182 -10.42 -5.13 3.58
CA SER A 182 -9.87 -5.93 4.68
C SER A 182 -10.42 -7.35 4.66
N ASP A 183 -11.73 -7.54 4.51
CA ASP A 183 -12.37 -8.86 4.47
C ASP A 183 -11.86 -9.68 3.28
N SER A 184 -11.75 -9.06 2.11
CA SER A 184 -11.23 -9.72 0.90
C SER A 184 -9.74 -10.07 1.03
N LEU A 185 -8.96 -9.19 1.65
CA LEU A 185 -7.54 -9.42 1.93
C LEU A 185 -7.36 -10.52 2.97
N ILE A 186 -8.11 -10.50 4.08
CA ILE A 186 -8.09 -11.52 5.13
C ILE A 186 -8.48 -12.88 4.53
N GLN A 187 -9.57 -12.94 3.78
CA GLN A 187 -10.02 -14.17 3.13
C GLN A 187 -8.95 -14.72 2.18
N THR A 188 -8.34 -13.86 1.35
CA THR A 188 -7.32 -14.30 0.40
C THR A 188 -6.01 -14.67 1.11
N SER A 189 -5.65 -13.97 2.19
CA SER A 189 -4.52 -14.31 3.05
C SER A 189 -4.70 -15.65 3.75
N ASP A 190 -5.92 -15.98 4.16
CA ASP A 190 -6.24 -17.26 4.80
C ASP A 190 -6.13 -18.41 3.79
N GLN A 191 -6.66 -18.23 2.58
CA GLN A 191 -6.49 -19.19 1.48
C GLN A 191 -5.01 -19.44 1.17
N LEU A 192 -4.20 -18.37 1.03
CA LEU A 192 -2.76 -18.51 0.83
C LEU A 192 -2.08 -19.21 2.01
N GLY A 193 -2.45 -18.88 3.24
CA GLY A 193 -1.88 -19.46 4.45
C GLY A 193 -2.15 -20.96 4.56
N GLU A 194 -3.36 -21.41 4.20
CA GLU A 194 -3.74 -22.82 4.17
C GLU A 194 -2.91 -23.60 3.15
N THR A 195 -2.83 -23.14 1.89
CA THR A 195 -2.05 -23.80 0.84
C THR A 195 -0.55 -23.85 1.19
N LEU A 196 0.01 -22.75 1.72
CA LEU A 196 1.40 -22.71 2.19
C LEU A 196 1.66 -23.70 3.33
N THR A 197 0.70 -23.86 4.25
CA THR A 197 0.81 -24.83 5.35
C THR A 197 0.80 -26.27 4.82
N GLU A 198 0.00 -26.56 3.80
CA GLU A 198 -0.01 -27.87 3.15
C GLU A 198 1.32 -28.19 2.44
N ILE A 199 1.87 -27.21 1.70
CA ILE A 199 3.20 -27.32 1.10
C ILE A 199 4.27 -27.57 2.18
N GLN A 200 4.25 -26.84 3.30
CA GLN A 200 5.20 -27.05 4.39
C GLN A 200 5.11 -28.48 4.96
N ARG A 201 3.89 -29.01 5.14
CA ARG A 201 3.69 -30.40 5.61
C ARG A 201 4.24 -31.40 4.61
N LEU A 202 4.07 -31.15 3.32
CA LEU A 202 4.58 -32.00 2.25
C LEU A 202 6.12 -32.02 2.24
N VAL A 203 6.74 -30.84 2.31
CA VAL A 203 8.19 -30.68 2.43
C VAL A 203 8.74 -31.41 3.64
N ASN A 204 8.08 -31.29 4.79
CA ASN A 204 8.50 -31.97 6.02
C ASN A 204 8.39 -33.50 5.91
N LYS A 205 7.33 -34.02 5.29
CA LYS A 205 7.18 -35.47 5.02
C LYS A 205 8.29 -36.01 4.13
N ILE A 206 8.70 -35.23 3.13
CA ILE A 206 9.82 -35.59 2.24
C ILE A 206 11.14 -35.58 3.02
N ASN A 207 11.38 -34.56 3.86
CA ASN A 207 12.60 -34.46 4.69
C ASN A 207 12.71 -35.58 5.75
N ALA A 208 11.60 -36.08 6.28
CA ALA A 208 11.57 -37.12 7.33
C ALA A 208 11.93 -38.54 6.84
N GLY A 209 12.20 -38.73 5.54
CA GLY A 209 12.80 -39.97 5.03
C GLY A 209 11.85 -41.17 4.86
N HIS A 210 10.53 -40.97 4.88
CA HIS A 210 9.55 -42.06 4.68
C HIS A 210 9.45 -42.60 3.24
N GLY A 211 10.27 -42.10 2.32
CA GLY A 211 10.53 -42.67 1.01
C GLY A 211 11.81 -42.04 0.50
N THR A 212 12.71 -42.80 -0.12
CA THR A 212 13.87 -42.19 -0.81
C THR A 212 13.33 -41.14 -1.77
N VAL A 213 14.05 -40.01 -1.93
CA VAL A 213 13.71 -38.95 -2.91
C VAL A 213 13.33 -39.54 -4.29
N GLY A 214 13.93 -40.67 -4.68
CA GLY A 214 13.59 -41.42 -5.89
C GLY A 214 12.26 -42.20 -5.90
N LYS A 215 11.68 -42.60 -4.76
CA LYS A 215 10.32 -43.18 -4.68
C LYS A 215 9.24 -42.11 -4.75
N LEU A 216 9.50 -40.92 -4.21
CA LEU A 216 8.59 -39.76 -4.25
C LEU A 216 8.64 -39.03 -5.60
N MET A 217 9.78 -39.02 -6.30
CA MET A 217 9.88 -38.55 -7.70
C MET A 217 9.05 -39.36 -8.70
N ASN A 218 8.66 -40.60 -8.35
CA ASN A 218 7.77 -41.44 -9.15
C ASN A 218 6.34 -41.50 -8.56
N ASP A 219 6.06 -40.71 -7.52
CA ASP A 219 4.71 -40.62 -6.97
C ASP A 219 3.93 -39.56 -7.73
N ASP A 220 3.17 -40.01 -8.72
CA ASP A 220 2.28 -39.15 -9.51
C ASP A 220 1.41 -38.26 -8.63
N LYS A 221 0.99 -38.75 -7.46
CA LYS A 221 0.14 -37.99 -6.52
C LYS A 221 0.88 -36.79 -5.93
N LEU A 222 2.17 -36.90 -5.66
CA LEU A 222 2.99 -35.79 -5.17
C LEU A 222 3.10 -34.69 -6.23
N TYR A 223 3.35 -35.10 -7.48
CA TYR A 223 3.40 -34.22 -8.64
C TYR A 223 2.08 -33.44 -8.77
N TYR A 224 0.95 -34.15 -8.79
CA TYR A 224 -0.37 -33.52 -8.94
C TYR A 224 -0.67 -32.54 -7.79
N ASN A 225 -0.42 -32.93 -6.54
CA ASN A 225 -0.71 -32.07 -5.39
C ASN A 225 0.14 -30.78 -5.38
N LEU A 226 1.40 -30.85 -5.79
CA LEU A 226 2.28 -29.68 -5.86
C LEU A 226 1.88 -28.73 -7.00
N VAL A 227 1.55 -29.27 -8.16
CA VAL A 227 1.07 -28.49 -9.30
C VAL A 227 -0.24 -27.80 -8.94
N GLU A 228 -1.20 -28.53 -8.38
CA GLU A 228 -2.48 -27.98 -7.93
C GLU A 228 -2.28 -26.86 -6.88
N SER A 229 -1.48 -27.11 -5.85
CA SER A 229 -1.18 -26.08 -4.82
C SER A 229 -0.52 -24.84 -5.43
N SER A 230 0.36 -25.01 -6.42
CA SER A 230 1.04 -23.92 -7.11
C SER A 230 0.06 -23.08 -7.94
N GLU A 231 -0.91 -23.72 -8.60
CA GLU A 231 -1.98 -23.06 -9.33
C GLU A 231 -2.91 -22.30 -8.38
N GLU A 232 -3.30 -22.90 -7.25
CA GLU A 232 -4.10 -22.25 -6.21
C GLU A 232 -3.42 -21.00 -5.66
N LEU A 233 -2.12 -21.08 -5.35
CA LEU A 233 -1.32 -19.93 -4.92
C LEU A 233 -1.36 -18.82 -5.98
N LYS A 234 -1.13 -19.16 -7.25
CA LYS A 234 -1.16 -18.17 -8.34
C LYS A 234 -2.52 -17.49 -8.44
N LEU A 235 -3.61 -18.24 -8.32
CA LEU A 235 -4.98 -17.71 -8.35
C LEU A 235 -5.26 -16.81 -7.15
N ALA A 236 -4.83 -17.22 -5.95
CA ALA A 236 -5.02 -16.43 -4.73
C ALA A 236 -4.18 -15.13 -4.76
N LEU A 237 -2.92 -15.18 -5.22
CA LEU A 237 -2.12 -13.97 -5.42
C LEU A 237 -2.74 -13.01 -6.44
N ASP A 238 -3.25 -13.53 -7.56
CA ASP A 238 -3.90 -12.71 -8.58
C ASP A 238 -5.17 -12.03 -8.04
N LYS A 239 -5.97 -12.75 -7.24
CA LYS A 239 -7.10 -12.16 -6.51
C LYS A 239 -6.64 -11.06 -5.55
N MET A 240 -5.59 -11.31 -4.77
CA MET A 240 -5.04 -10.33 -3.82
C MET A 240 -4.55 -9.07 -4.55
N LYS A 241 -3.83 -9.24 -5.67
CA LYS A 241 -3.37 -8.14 -6.52
C LYS A 241 -4.54 -7.33 -7.07
N LYS A 242 -5.57 -7.99 -7.60
CA LYS A 242 -6.79 -7.33 -8.12
C LYS A 242 -7.51 -6.54 -7.03
N VAL A 243 -7.58 -7.05 -5.80
CA VAL A 243 -8.16 -6.33 -4.66
C VAL A 243 -7.37 -5.05 -4.36
N MET A 244 -6.03 -5.12 -4.40
CA MET A 244 -5.17 -3.95 -4.21
C MET A 244 -5.29 -2.92 -5.34
N ASP A 245 -5.17 -3.37 -6.60
CA ASP A 245 -5.21 -2.49 -7.77
C ASP A 245 -6.56 -1.76 -7.86
N LYS A 246 -7.67 -2.47 -7.64
CA LYS A 246 -9.02 -1.89 -7.62
C LYS A 246 -9.18 -0.83 -6.53
N THR A 247 -8.50 -1.00 -5.40
CA THR A 247 -8.55 -0.06 -4.28
C THR A 247 -7.70 1.19 -4.54
N SER A 248 -6.55 1.03 -5.22
CA SER A 248 -5.66 2.11 -5.61
C SER A 248 -6.22 2.97 -6.76
N GLU A 249 -6.79 2.34 -7.79
CA GLU A 249 -7.29 3.03 -8.99
C GLU A 249 -8.65 3.72 -8.79
N LYS A 250 -9.57 3.12 -8.03
CA LYS A 250 -10.98 3.55 -8.07
C LYS A 250 -11.44 4.44 -6.93
N GLY A 251 -10.61 4.70 -5.90
CA GLY A 251 -10.98 5.54 -4.75
C GLY A 251 -12.45 5.40 -4.37
N ILE A 252 -12.86 4.20 -3.89
CA ILE A 252 -14.25 3.78 -3.59
C ILE A 252 -15.31 4.58 -4.37
N GLN A 253 -15.67 4.12 -5.56
CA GLN A 253 -16.86 4.62 -6.26
C GLN A 253 -18.11 4.25 -5.46
N ILE A 254 -18.65 5.19 -4.70
CA ILE A 254 -20.02 5.12 -4.21
C ILE A 254 -20.90 5.36 -5.45
N LYS A 255 -21.61 4.32 -5.90
CA LYS A 255 -22.71 4.52 -6.85
C LYS A 255 -23.78 5.32 -6.11
N LEU A 256 -23.95 6.58 -6.52
CA LEU A 256 -25.13 7.37 -6.17
C LEU A 256 -26.29 6.82 -7.00
N PHE A 257 -27.34 6.38 -6.31
CA PHE A 257 -28.67 6.23 -6.88
C PHE A 257 -29.38 7.60 -6.86
#